data_AF-A0A4Q0NU58-F1
#
_entry.id   AF-A0A4Q0NU58-F1
#
_cell.length_a   1.000
_cell.length_b   1.000
_cell.length_c   1.000
_cell.angle_alpha   90.00
_cell.angle_beta   90.00
_cell.angle_gamma   90.00
#
_symmetry.space_group_name_H-M   'P 1'
#
loop_
_entity.id
_entity.type
_entity.pdbx_description
1 polymer ?
#
loop_
_entity_poly.entity_id
_entity_poly.type
_entity_poly.pdbx_seq_one_letter_code
_entity_poly.pdbx_strand_id
1 'polypeptide(L)'
;MTYKTQLIQPIAALESNILFTSNGDVVWCYEGHLPEIYSLSEKDYEALHACWFQAVKTLPAGTIIHKQDCYQQKEYCAEELPNTSFLEQATRSHFRGRKYLTHRCYVFFIFTKNKSLTRAHYINPFKNSNKAIPKQLDDALLHFKAAVEDAVAFINTSRKMAVEPLDAAAIETLTRSYFNGYNTDVDTDIVLDNNQVIIGDHYFDALAVTNETCFGEAVQTSTINEKFSTDSYVFHKGFIDGLGLALDENHMVNQILILDDKHKWRKLLDKKVEELNKSSNFGTQNKVVLGKIQDILEQINTDETSRVSGLTATKLLQVLLYLFTLRTHFS
;
A
#
# COMPACT_ATOMS: atom_id res chain seq x y z
N MET A 1 34.61 6.93 -6.67
CA MET A 1 33.85 7.39 -7.85
C MET A 1 32.70 8.25 -7.34
N THR A 2 32.83 9.57 -7.46
CA THR A 2 31.81 10.52 -7.03
C THR A 2 30.70 10.52 -8.07
N TYR A 3 29.60 9.80 -7.82
CA TYR A 3 28.42 9.95 -8.64
C TYR A 3 27.92 11.39 -8.47
N LYS A 4 28.08 12.22 -9.51
CA LYS A 4 27.32 13.46 -9.61
C LYS A 4 25.85 13.04 -9.69
N THR A 5 25.14 13.09 -8.56
CA THR A 5 23.69 13.00 -8.53
C THR A 5 23.17 14.19 -9.31
N GLN A 6 22.92 14.03 -10.60
CA GLN A 6 22.08 14.99 -11.31
C GLN A 6 20.75 15.01 -10.54
N LEU A 7 20.31 16.20 -10.14
CA LEU A 7 19.00 16.42 -9.51
C LEU A 7 17.92 15.98 -10.51
N ILE A 8 17.57 14.69 -10.46
CA ILE A 8 16.39 14.17 -11.13
C ILE A 8 15.24 14.50 -10.19
N GLN A 9 14.47 15.55 -10.50
CA GLN A 9 13.20 15.74 -9.82
C GLN A 9 12.31 14.54 -10.16
N PRO A 10 11.88 13.74 -9.17
CA PRO A 10 11.12 12.52 -9.44
C PRO A 10 9.73 12.83 -10.03
N ILE A 11 9.20 14.01 -9.70
CA ILE A 11 7.95 14.55 -10.21
C ILE A 11 8.25 15.48 -11.39
N ALA A 12 7.65 15.19 -12.54
CA ALA A 12 7.76 16.01 -13.75
C ALA A 12 6.70 17.10 -13.81
N ALA A 13 5.46 16.77 -13.41
CA ALA A 13 4.34 17.70 -13.34
C ALA A 13 3.27 17.20 -12.37
N LEU A 14 2.45 18.12 -11.89
CA LEU A 14 1.32 17.85 -11.00
C LEU A 14 0.11 18.64 -11.49
N GLU A 15 -0.99 17.95 -11.76
CA GLU A 15 -2.25 18.54 -12.24
C GLU A 15 -3.41 17.99 -11.41
N SER A 16 -4.02 18.84 -10.58
CA SER A 16 -5.07 18.44 -9.64
C SER A 16 -4.61 17.27 -8.75
N ASN A 17 -5.21 16.09 -8.88
CA ASN A 17 -4.85 14.88 -8.14
C ASN A 17 -3.99 13.89 -8.97
N ILE A 18 -3.46 14.34 -10.10
CA ILE A 18 -2.68 13.52 -11.04
C ILE A 18 -1.21 13.95 -11.01
N LEU A 19 -0.35 13.01 -10.66
CA LEU A 19 1.09 13.17 -10.62
C LEU A 19 1.73 12.51 -11.83
N PHE A 20 2.52 13.26 -12.58
CA PHE A 20 3.33 12.77 -13.69
C PHE A 20 4.76 12.56 -13.20
N THR A 21 5.23 11.32 -13.22
CA THR A 21 6.60 11.00 -12.84
C THR A 21 7.57 11.28 -13.97
N SER A 22 8.83 11.55 -13.63
CA SER A 22 9.91 11.73 -14.62
C SER A 22 10.23 10.47 -15.41
N ASN A 23 9.82 9.30 -14.92
CA ASN A 23 9.95 8.02 -15.62
C ASN A 23 8.82 7.75 -16.64
N GLY A 24 7.82 8.64 -16.72
CA GLY A 24 6.70 8.56 -17.66
C GLY A 24 5.49 7.77 -17.14
N ASP A 25 5.48 7.39 -15.87
CA ASP A 25 4.30 6.84 -15.19
C ASP A 25 3.37 7.97 -14.76
N VAL A 26 2.07 7.70 -14.79
CA VAL A 26 1.02 8.64 -14.38
C VAL A 26 0.30 8.06 -13.17
N VAL A 27 0.16 8.87 -12.12
CA VAL A 27 -0.34 8.43 -10.81
C VAL A 27 -1.56 9.25 -10.44
N TRP A 28 -2.67 8.59 -10.11
CA TRP A 28 -3.82 9.24 -9.49
C TRP A 28 -3.74 9.07 -7.97
N CYS A 29 -3.76 10.19 -7.26
CA CYS A 29 -3.54 10.27 -5.83
C CYS A 29 -4.85 10.51 -5.07
N TYR A 30 -5.13 9.68 -4.07
CA TYR A 30 -6.31 9.77 -3.23
C TYR A 30 -5.95 9.59 -1.74
N GLU A 31 -6.76 10.17 -0.87
CA GLU A 31 -6.77 9.92 0.57
C GLU A 31 -7.97 9.01 0.90
N GLY A 32 -7.72 8.00 1.74
CA GLY A 32 -8.71 7.06 2.22
C GLY A 32 -9.15 7.39 3.64
N HIS A 33 -10.46 7.57 3.82
CA HIS A 33 -11.11 7.67 5.12
C HIS A 33 -11.62 6.28 5.51
N LEU A 34 -10.89 5.63 6.41
CA LEU A 34 -11.23 4.30 6.91
C LEU A 34 -12.16 4.39 8.13
N PRO A 35 -12.95 3.33 8.40
CA PRO A 35 -13.75 3.24 9.62
C PRO A 35 -12.91 3.36 10.90
N GLU A 36 -13.54 3.84 11.97
CA GLU A 36 -12.95 3.87 13.30
C GLU A 36 -12.55 2.46 13.77
N ILE A 37 -11.45 2.35 14.49
CA ILE A 37 -10.97 1.07 15.01
C ILE A 37 -12.04 0.40 15.89
N TYR A 38 -12.18 -0.92 15.77
CA TYR A 38 -13.14 -1.72 16.55
C TYR A 38 -14.64 -1.38 16.33
N SER A 39 -14.96 -0.56 15.32
CA SER A 39 -16.36 -0.24 14.97
C SER A 39 -17.02 -1.27 14.05
N LEU A 40 -16.24 -2.21 13.49
CA LEU A 40 -16.67 -3.13 12.45
C LEU A 40 -16.87 -4.54 12.99
N SER A 41 -17.94 -5.20 12.52
CA SER A 41 -18.14 -6.64 12.69
C SER A 41 -17.38 -7.45 11.65
N GLU A 42 -17.29 -8.77 11.83
CA GLU A 42 -16.74 -9.70 10.83
C GLU A 42 -17.36 -9.49 9.44
N LYS A 43 -18.69 -9.38 9.39
CA LYS A 43 -19.45 -9.18 8.14
C LYS A 43 -19.14 -7.83 7.49
N ASP A 44 -18.87 -6.80 8.29
CA ASP A 44 -18.46 -5.50 7.75
C ASP A 44 -17.08 -5.60 7.09
N TYR A 45 -16.13 -6.34 7.67
CA TYR A 45 -14.83 -6.58 7.04
C TYR A 45 -14.95 -7.38 5.74
N GLU A 46 -15.81 -8.40 5.69
CA GLU A 46 -16.10 -9.13 4.45
C GLU A 46 -16.71 -8.22 3.37
N ALA A 47 -17.65 -7.35 3.75
CA ALA A 47 -18.27 -6.39 2.85
C ALA A 47 -17.26 -5.37 2.32
N LEU A 48 -16.36 -4.85 3.18
CA LEU A 48 -15.28 -3.96 2.77
C LEU A 48 -14.32 -4.63 1.79
N HIS A 49 -13.91 -5.87 2.09
CA HIS A 49 -13.05 -6.65 1.20
C HIS A 49 -13.73 -6.89 -0.15
N ALA A 50 -15.00 -7.30 -0.17
CA ALA A 50 -15.76 -7.50 -1.40
C ALA A 50 -15.88 -6.20 -2.22
N CYS A 51 -16.09 -5.07 -1.55
CA CYS A 51 -16.14 -3.76 -2.20
C CYS A 51 -14.81 -3.40 -2.87
N TRP A 52 -13.69 -3.50 -2.15
CA TRP A 52 -12.35 -3.30 -2.71
C TRP A 52 -12.04 -4.25 -3.86
N PHE A 53 -12.33 -5.53 -3.68
CA PHE A 53 -12.09 -6.54 -4.71
C PHE A 53 -12.83 -6.21 -6.00
N GLN A 54 -14.11 -5.84 -5.90
CA GLN A 54 -14.92 -5.50 -7.06
C GLN A 54 -14.45 -4.19 -7.74
N ALA A 55 -14.09 -3.17 -6.96
CA ALA A 55 -13.53 -1.92 -7.50
C ALA A 55 -12.21 -2.13 -8.23
N VAL A 56 -11.35 -3.01 -7.71
CA VAL A 56 -10.03 -3.26 -8.27
C VAL A 56 -10.08 -4.19 -9.49
N LYS A 57 -10.98 -5.17 -9.50
CA LYS A 57 -11.12 -6.17 -10.58
C LYS A 57 -11.45 -5.53 -11.93
N THR A 58 -12.10 -4.37 -11.96
CA THR A 58 -12.51 -3.66 -13.18
C THR A 58 -11.36 -2.89 -13.84
N LEU A 59 -10.26 -2.64 -13.12
CA LEU A 59 -9.13 -1.89 -13.62
C LEU A 59 -8.41 -2.64 -14.78
N PRO A 60 -7.78 -1.91 -15.72
CA PRO A 60 -7.08 -2.52 -16.83
C PRO A 60 -5.81 -3.25 -16.39
N ALA A 61 -5.34 -4.18 -17.22
CA ALA A 61 -4.04 -4.84 -16.99
C ALA A 61 -2.89 -3.83 -17.11
N GLY A 62 -1.82 -4.07 -16.34
CA GLY A 62 -0.69 -3.15 -16.16
C GLY A 62 -0.89 -2.10 -15.06
N THR A 63 -2.04 -2.08 -14.40
CA THR A 63 -2.30 -1.17 -13.27
C THR A 63 -1.53 -1.59 -12.04
N ILE A 64 -0.87 -0.63 -11.38
CA ILE A 64 -0.30 -0.83 -10.05
C ILE A 64 -1.15 -0.02 -9.07
N ILE A 65 -1.60 -0.66 -8.01
CA ILE A 65 -2.31 -0.03 -6.91
C ILE A 65 -1.36 -0.03 -5.72
N HIS A 66 -1.17 1.13 -5.12
CA HIS A 66 -0.34 1.28 -3.93
C HIS A 66 -1.16 1.95 -2.84
N LYS A 67 -1.47 1.18 -1.78
CA LYS A 67 -2.07 1.70 -0.56
C LYS A 67 -0.96 1.90 0.47
N GLN A 68 -0.86 3.10 1.03
CA GLN A 68 0.13 3.45 2.04
C GLN A 68 -0.59 3.92 3.29
N ASP A 69 -0.40 3.20 4.40
CA ASP A 69 -0.88 3.59 5.72
C ASP A 69 0.28 4.18 6.51
N CYS A 70 0.22 5.49 6.80
CA CYS A 70 1.23 6.21 7.57
C CYS A 70 0.77 6.36 9.02
N TYR A 71 1.56 5.84 9.94
CA TYR A 71 1.34 5.91 11.38
C TYR A 71 2.37 6.81 12.05
N GLN A 72 1.90 7.82 12.79
CA GLN A 72 2.76 8.77 13.49
C GLN A 72 2.32 8.96 14.94
N GLN A 73 3.24 8.78 15.87
CA GLN A 73 3.05 9.06 17.29
C GLN A 73 2.97 10.58 17.49
N LYS A 74 1.88 11.03 18.09
CA LYS A 74 1.64 12.43 18.46
C LYS A 74 1.22 12.53 19.91
N GLU A 75 1.37 13.72 20.47
CA GLU A 75 0.88 14.04 21.80
C GLU A 75 -0.49 14.71 21.73
N TYR A 76 -1.41 14.29 22.58
CA TYR A 76 -2.74 14.87 22.64
C TYR A 76 -2.70 16.28 23.22
N CYS A 77 -3.18 17.25 22.43
CA CYS A 77 -3.35 18.63 22.85
C CYS A 77 -4.69 18.82 23.58
N ALA A 78 -4.65 18.96 24.90
CA ALA A 78 -5.83 19.12 25.74
C ALA A 78 -6.33 20.57 25.85
N GLU A 79 -6.05 21.43 24.86
CA GLU A 79 -6.45 22.84 24.88
C GLU A 79 -7.94 23.05 24.60
N GLU A 80 -8.54 22.17 23.80
CA GLU A 80 -9.97 22.21 23.49
C GLU A 80 -10.85 21.66 24.62
N LEU A 81 -10.26 20.97 25.60
CA LEU A 81 -11.00 20.44 26.73
C LEU A 81 -11.38 21.57 27.71
N PRO A 82 -12.63 21.57 28.23
CA PRO A 82 -13.05 22.50 29.26
C PRO A 82 -12.12 22.42 30.49
N ASN A 83 -12.03 23.52 31.25
CA ASN A 83 -11.08 23.66 32.36
C ASN A 83 -11.68 24.39 33.58
N THR A 84 -13.00 24.45 33.67
CA THR A 84 -13.70 25.29 34.64
C THR A 84 -13.95 24.56 35.96
N SER A 85 -14.37 23.30 35.89
CA SER A 85 -14.62 22.49 37.08
C SER A 85 -13.40 21.64 37.49
N PHE A 86 -13.41 21.14 38.72
CA PHE A 86 -12.38 20.22 39.22
C PHE A 86 -12.26 18.96 38.34
N LEU A 87 -13.39 18.38 37.91
CA LEU A 87 -13.40 17.19 37.06
C LEU A 87 -12.88 17.49 35.65
N GLU A 88 -13.18 18.66 35.12
CA GLU A 88 -12.64 19.12 33.83
C GLU A 88 -11.13 19.31 33.89
N GLN A 89 -10.60 19.95 34.93
CA GLN A 89 -9.16 20.10 35.14
C GLN A 89 -8.46 18.75 35.29
N ALA A 90 -9.06 17.81 36.02
CA ALA A 90 -8.54 16.45 36.15
C ALA A 90 -8.53 15.72 34.80
N THR A 91 -9.61 15.82 34.02
CA THR A 91 -9.72 15.23 32.68
C THR A 91 -8.68 15.82 31.74
N ARG A 92 -8.53 17.15 31.73
CA ARG A 92 -7.53 17.86 30.94
C ARG A 92 -6.12 17.40 31.29
N SER A 93 -5.81 17.28 32.58
CA SER A 93 -4.50 16.83 33.05
C SER A 93 -4.22 15.36 32.69
N HIS A 94 -5.24 14.51 32.69
CA HIS A 94 -5.13 13.10 32.33
C HIS A 94 -4.80 12.88 30.83
N PHE A 95 -5.36 13.70 29.95
CA PHE A 95 -5.15 13.55 28.50
C PHE A 95 -3.99 14.37 27.95
N ARG A 96 -3.63 15.49 28.59
CA ARG A 96 -2.55 16.37 28.12
C ARG A 96 -1.22 15.60 28.00
N GLY A 97 -0.59 15.67 26.82
CA GLY A 97 0.70 15.04 26.57
C GLY A 97 0.63 13.51 26.43
N ARG A 98 -0.58 12.93 26.46
CA ARG A 98 -0.75 11.49 26.25
C ARG A 98 -0.43 11.17 24.80
N LYS A 99 0.49 10.25 24.59
CA LYS A 99 0.87 9.77 23.26
C LYS A 99 -0.25 8.92 22.66
N TYR A 100 -0.48 9.12 21.36
CA TYR A 100 -1.39 8.31 20.57
C TYR A 100 -0.86 8.20 19.13
N LEU A 101 -1.30 7.17 18.42
CA LEU A 101 -0.93 6.95 17.04
C LEU A 101 -1.95 7.62 16.12
N THR A 102 -1.51 8.57 15.32
CA THR A 102 -2.28 9.09 14.18
C THR A 102 -2.11 8.17 12.98
N HIS A 103 -3.16 8.02 12.18
CA HIS A 103 -3.16 7.23 10.97
C HIS A 103 -3.65 8.08 9.79
N ARG A 104 -2.96 7.98 8.65
CA ARG A 104 -3.44 8.49 7.35
C ARG A 104 -3.27 7.41 6.30
N CYS A 105 -4.31 7.21 5.49
CA CYS A 105 -4.29 6.22 4.41
C CYS A 105 -4.26 6.94 3.07
N TYR A 106 -3.31 6.59 2.21
CA TYR A 106 -3.21 7.07 0.84
C TYR A 106 -3.39 5.92 -0.14
N VAL A 107 -4.07 6.18 -1.25
CA VAL A 107 -4.30 5.19 -2.31
C VAL A 107 -3.86 5.79 -3.64
N PHE A 108 -2.95 5.10 -4.31
CA PHE A 108 -2.39 5.51 -5.58
C PHE A 108 -2.73 4.49 -6.66
N PHE A 109 -3.31 4.97 -7.76
CA PHE A 109 -3.51 4.18 -8.98
C PHE A 109 -2.48 4.63 -10.01
N ILE A 110 -1.54 3.74 -10.34
CA ILE A 110 -0.38 4.03 -11.16
C ILE A 110 -0.54 3.33 -12.50
N PHE A 111 -0.54 4.14 -13.56
CA PHE A 111 -0.48 3.67 -14.93
C PHE A 111 0.97 3.71 -15.43
N THR A 112 1.54 2.54 -15.73
CA THR A 112 2.88 2.44 -16.28
C THR A 112 2.87 2.03 -17.75
N LYS A 113 3.59 2.79 -18.58
CA LYS A 113 3.90 2.37 -19.97
C LYS A 113 5.12 1.43 -20.03
N ASN A 114 5.89 1.34 -18.94
CA ASN A 114 7.03 0.45 -18.85
C ASN A 114 6.57 -0.97 -18.48
N LYS A 115 6.49 -1.85 -19.49
CA LYS A 115 6.12 -3.27 -19.34
C LYS A 115 7.07 -4.10 -18.47
N SER A 116 8.12 -3.51 -17.88
CA SER A 116 9.13 -4.20 -17.09
C SER A 116 9.31 -3.50 -15.74
N LEU A 117 8.47 -3.86 -14.78
CA LEU A 117 8.71 -3.58 -13.36
C LEU A 117 9.90 -4.37 -12.80
N THR A 118 10.46 -5.29 -13.60
CA THR A 118 11.44 -6.31 -13.19
C THR A 118 12.89 -5.95 -13.53
N ARG A 119 13.18 -4.80 -14.15
CA ARG A 119 14.56 -4.41 -14.49
C ARG A 119 14.98 -3.15 -13.74
N ALA A 120 15.38 -3.34 -12.48
CA ALA A 120 16.05 -2.32 -11.67
C ALA A 120 17.33 -1.73 -12.30
N HIS A 121 17.89 -2.37 -13.33
CA HIS A 121 19.23 -2.06 -13.84
C HIS A 121 19.32 -1.12 -15.05
N TYR A 122 18.20 -0.64 -15.61
CA TYR A 122 18.29 0.28 -16.76
C TYR A 122 17.19 1.34 -16.76
N ILE A 123 17.22 2.25 -15.79
CA ILE A 123 16.78 3.62 -16.06
C ILE A 123 17.99 4.29 -16.71
N ASN A 124 18.01 4.37 -18.04
CA ASN A 124 19.07 5.08 -18.76
C ASN A 124 19.09 6.55 -18.26
N PRO A 125 20.14 6.99 -17.54
CA PRO A 125 20.20 8.33 -16.96
C PRO A 125 20.32 9.43 -18.04
N PHE A 126 20.47 9.05 -19.31
CA PHE A 126 20.51 9.96 -20.46
C PHE A 126 19.21 10.00 -21.26
N LYS A 127 18.17 9.24 -20.85
CA LYS A 127 16.88 9.34 -21.54
C LYS A 127 16.23 10.65 -21.10
N ASN A 128 16.33 11.67 -21.96
CA ASN A 128 15.59 12.92 -21.80
C ASN A 128 14.11 12.57 -21.61
N SER A 129 13.60 12.69 -20.38
CA SER A 129 12.17 12.74 -20.15
C SER A 129 11.70 13.99 -20.88
N ASN A 130 10.83 13.81 -21.87
CA ASN A 130 10.21 14.96 -22.52
C ASN A 130 9.45 15.71 -21.41
N LYS A 131 9.98 16.87 -21.00
CA LYS A 131 9.35 17.79 -20.02
C LYS A 131 8.02 18.37 -20.51
N ALA A 132 7.56 17.96 -21.68
CA ALA A 132 6.22 18.28 -22.15
C ALA A 132 5.25 17.30 -21.50
N ILE A 133 4.42 17.81 -20.60
CA ILE A 133 3.13 17.19 -20.27
C ILE A 133 2.49 16.77 -21.60
N PRO A 134 2.09 15.49 -21.78
CA PRO A 134 1.43 15.07 -23.00
C PRO A 134 0.24 15.98 -23.28
N LYS A 135 0.35 16.88 -24.27
CA LYS A 135 -0.70 17.86 -24.60
C LYS A 135 -2.02 17.20 -25.01
N GLN A 136 -1.98 15.91 -25.33
CA GLN A 136 -3.14 15.03 -25.47
C GLN A 136 -2.89 13.77 -24.64
N LEU A 137 -3.84 13.46 -23.76
CA LEU A 137 -3.90 12.17 -23.08
C LEU A 137 -4.16 11.10 -24.16
N ASP A 138 -3.31 10.09 -24.17
CA ASP A 138 -3.45 8.89 -25.01
C ASP A 138 -4.81 8.21 -24.72
N ASP A 139 -5.44 7.55 -25.69
CA ASP A 139 -6.75 6.90 -25.50
C ASP A 139 -6.71 5.88 -24.35
N ALA A 140 -5.57 5.19 -24.20
CA ALA A 140 -5.35 4.26 -23.10
C ALA A 140 -5.34 4.95 -21.72
N LEU A 141 -4.83 6.19 -21.66
CA LEU A 141 -4.78 6.98 -20.43
C LEU A 141 -6.15 7.56 -20.08
N LEU A 142 -6.95 7.94 -21.09
CA LEU A 142 -8.35 8.33 -20.90
C LEU A 142 -9.20 7.16 -20.41
N HIS A 143 -9.03 5.98 -21.00
CA HIS A 143 -9.69 4.77 -20.53
C HIS A 143 -9.26 4.41 -19.09
N PHE A 144 -7.96 4.52 -18.79
CA PHE A 144 -7.45 4.28 -17.43
C PHE A 144 -8.07 5.24 -16.42
N LYS A 145 -8.11 6.53 -16.75
CA LYS A 145 -8.75 7.56 -15.92
C LYS A 145 -10.19 7.19 -15.60
N ALA A 146 -11.00 6.88 -16.63
CA ALA A 146 -12.40 6.49 -16.43
C ALA A 146 -12.53 5.26 -15.52
N ALA A 147 -11.69 4.24 -15.71
CA ALA A 147 -11.70 3.04 -14.88
C ALA A 147 -11.34 3.34 -13.40
N VAL A 148 -10.40 4.26 -13.15
CA VAL A 148 -10.06 4.70 -11.78
C VAL A 148 -11.20 5.49 -11.16
N GLU A 149 -11.83 6.40 -11.91
CA GLU A 149 -12.99 7.17 -11.44
C GLU A 149 -14.17 6.26 -11.09
N ASP A 150 -14.45 5.25 -11.93
CA ASP A 150 -15.49 4.25 -11.67
C ASP A 150 -15.16 3.40 -10.42
N ALA A 151 -13.91 3.00 -10.24
CA ALA A 151 -13.47 2.23 -9.07
C ALA A 151 -13.63 3.04 -7.77
N VAL A 152 -13.21 4.31 -7.78
CA VAL A 152 -13.35 5.23 -6.63
C VAL A 152 -14.83 5.52 -6.34
N ALA A 153 -15.64 5.77 -7.38
CA ALA A 153 -17.08 5.95 -7.22
C ALA A 153 -17.72 4.71 -6.59
N PHE A 154 -17.34 3.52 -7.03
CA PHE A 154 -17.82 2.26 -6.48
C PHE A 154 -17.44 2.09 -5.01
N ILE A 155 -16.19 2.38 -4.63
CA ILE A 155 -15.73 2.35 -3.23
C ILE A 155 -16.58 3.25 -2.34
N ASN A 156 -16.86 4.46 -2.83
CA ASN A 156 -17.64 5.46 -2.10
C ASN A 156 -19.12 5.08 -1.93
N THR A 157 -19.64 4.09 -2.66
CA THR A 157 -21.00 3.55 -2.43
C THR A 157 -21.11 2.74 -1.13
N SER A 158 -20.01 2.23 -0.59
CA SER A 158 -20.02 1.33 0.57
C SER A 158 -20.50 2.00 1.87
N ARG A 159 -20.49 3.34 1.94
CA ARG A 159 -20.77 4.18 3.14
C ARG A 159 -19.91 3.91 4.37
N LYS A 160 -19.09 2.87 4.36
CA LYS A 160 -18.19 2.48 5.46
C LYS A 160 -16.82 3.13 5.30
N MET A 161 -16.39 3.37 4.06
CA MET A 161 -15.16 4.09 3.75
C MET A 161 -15.42 5.11 2.65
N ALA A 162 -14.54 6.10 2.58
CA ALA A 162 -14.50 7.05 1.49
C ALA A 162 -13.07 7.16 0.94
N VAL A 163 -12.96 7.43 -0.35
CA VAL A 163 -11.72 7.72 -1.05
C VAL A 163 -11.93 9.03 -1.79
N GLU A 164 -11.14 10.03 -1.43
CA GLU A 164 -11.26 11.40 -1.91
C GLU A 164 -9.98 11.82 -2.64
N PRO A 165 -10.08 12.59 -3.73
CA PRO A 165 -8.90 13.02 -4.49
C PRO A 165 -8.05 13.97 -3.64
N LEU A 166 -6.74 13.72 -3.61
CA LEU A 166 -5.80 14.66 -2.99
C LEU A 166 -5.62 15.89 -3.87
N ASP A 167 -5.55 17.08 -3.27
CA ASP A 167 -5.15 18.27 -3.99
C ASP A 167 -3.63 18.33 -4.22
N ALA A 168 -3.20 19.21 -5.12
CA ALA A 168 -1.80 19.35 -5.46
C ALA A 168 -0.92 19.72 -4.25
N ALA A 169 -1.41 20.59 -3.37
CA ALA A 169 -0.68 21.04 -2.18
C ALA A 169 -0.47 19.90 -1.17
N ALA A 170 -1.46 19.03 -1.01
CA ALA A 170 -1.39 17.85 -0.16
C ALA A 170 -0.42 16.82 -0.72
N ILE A 171 -0.39 16.62 -2.04
CA ILE A 171 0.59 15.74 -2.71
C ILE A 171 2.01 16.26 -2.54
N GLU A 172 2.23 17.57 -2.71
CA GLU A 172 3.53 18.20 -2.46
C GLU A 172 3.95 18.08 -0.99
N THR A 173 3.01 18.31 -0.07
CA THR A 173 3.25 18.17 1.37
C THR A 173 3.59 16.73 1.74
N LEU A 174 2.85 15.76 1.21
CA LEU A 174 3.11 14.33 1.41
C LEU A 174 4.50 13.96 0.88
N THR A 175 4.82 14.40 -0.34
CA THR A 175 6.11 14.13 -0.99
C THR A 175 7.26 14.70 -0.14
N ARG A 176 7.16 15.97 0.25
CA ARG A 176 8.17 16.63 1.10
C ARG A 176 8.30 15.92 2.43
N SER A 177 7.18 15.60 3.09
CA SER A 177 7.19 14.94 4.39
C SER A 177 7.83 13.55 4.31
N TYR A 178 7.53 12.79 3.26
CA TYR A 178 8.11 11.46 3.04
C TYR A 178 9.63 11.53 2.85
N PHE A 179 10.12 12.40 1.96
CA PHE A 179 11.57 12.54 1.72
C PHE A 179 12.31 13.22 2.87
N ASN A 180 11.63 14.05 3.66
CA ASN A 180 12.17 14.65 4.88
C ASN A 180 12.09 13.71 6.10
N GLY A 181 11.64 12.47 5.91
CA GLY A 181 11.49 11.49 6.99
C GLY A 181 10.55 11.94 8.11
N TYR A 182 9.56 12.77 7.79
CA TYR A 182 8.58 13.37 8.69
C TYR A 182 9.17 14.24 9.82
N ASN A 183 10.38 14.78 9.64
CA ASN A 183 10.86 15.87 10.48
C ASN A 183 9.98 17.12 10.26
N THR A 184 9.56 17.79 11.33
CA THR A 184 8.65 18.96 11.25
C THR A 184 9.39 20.29 11.19
N ASP A 185 10.55 20.38 11.82
CA ASP A 185 11.19 21.67 12.14
C ASP A 185 12.35 22.00 11.18
N VAL A 186 12.88 20.98 10.50
CA VAL A 186 14.07 21.08 9.66
C VAL A 186 13.90 20.26 8.39
N ASP A 187 14.41 20.78 7.27
CA ASP A 187 14.63 19.99 6.06
C ASP A 187 15.96 19.24 6.20
N THR A 188 15.93 17.93 5.95
CA THR A 188 17.02 17.00 6.23
C THR A 188 17.36 16.18 5.00
N ASP A 189 18.64 15.83 4.86
CA ASP A 189 19.13 15.00 3.77
C ASP A 189 18.99 13.51 4.10
N ILE A 190 18.83 12.70 3.06
CA ILE A 190 18.84 11.24 3.15
C ILE A 190 20.28 10.75 3.04
N VAL A 191 20.79 10.15 4.12
CA VAL A 191 22.11 9.53 4.19
C VAL A 191 21.95 8.01 4.15
N LEU A 192 22.61 7.39 3.17
CA LEU A 192 22.72 5.94 3.04
C LEU A 192 24.11 5.55 3.52
N ASP A 193 24.22 5.09 4.77
CA ASP A 193 25.49 4.68 5.37
C ASP A 193 25.36 3.30 6.03
N ASN A 194 26.36 2.43 5.83
CA ASN A 194 26.46 1.12 6.51
C ASN A 194 25.17 0.27 6.52
N ASN A 195 24.45 0.19 5.40
CA ASN A 195 23.14 -0.48 5.25
C ASN A 195 21.99 0.14 6.09
N GLN A 196 22.15 1.34 6.61
CA GLN A 196 21.13 2.10 7.29
C GLN A 196 20.69 3.28 6.42
N VAL A 197 19.40 3.59 6.49
CA VAL A 197 18.83 4.79 5.88
C VAL A 197 18.58 5.78 7.01
N ILE A 198 19.25 6.92 6.97
CA ILE A 198 19.19 7.95 8.00
C ILE A 198 18.64 9.23 7.37
N ILE A 199 17.64 9.84 7.98
CA ILE A 199 17.05 11.12 7.52
C ILE A 199 16.96 12.05 8.73
N GLY A 200 17.87 13.02 8.81
CA GLY A 200 18.05 13.80 10.03
C GLY A 200 18.48 12.92 11.21
N ASP A 201 17.71 12.94 12.29
CA ASP A 201 17.94 12.10 13.49
C ASP A 201 17.13 10.79 13.48
N HIS A 202 16.43 10.52 12.37
CA HIS A 202 15.59 9.35 12.23
C HIS A 202 16.29 8.22 11.51
N TYR A 203 16.23 7.02 12.09
CA TYR A 203 16.73 5.79 11.49
C TYR A 203 15.57 5.02 10.86
N PHE A 204 15.73 4.60 9.62
CA PHE A 204 14.73 3.86 8.87
C PHE A 204 15.18 2.42 8.65
N ASP A 205 14.34 1.50 9.10
CA ASP A 205 14.42 0.09 8.76
C ASP A 205 13.29 -0.27 7.79
N ALA A 206 13.56 -1.17 6.84
CA ALA A 206 12.57 -1.67 5.89
C ALA A 206 12.45 -3.19 6.00
N LEU A 207 11.22 -3.67 6.21
CA LEU A 207 10.88 -5.08 6.16
C LEU A 207 9.99 -5.34 4.94
N ALA A 208 10.36 -6.32 4.12
CA ALA A 208 9.57 -6.75 2.97
C ALA A 208 8.99 -8.14 3.21
N VAL A 209 7.67 -8.29 3.10
CA VAL A 209 7.04 -9.61 3.04
C VAL A 209 7.13 -10.13 1.61
N THR A 210 7.95 -11.17 1.40
CA THR A 210 8.29 -11.66 0.05
C THR A 210 7.64 -12.99 -0.32
N ASN A 211 7.09 -13.71 0.65
CA ASN A 211 6.44 -15.00 0.41
C ASN A 211 5.24 -15.21 1.33
N GLU A 212 4.39 -16.17 0.96
CA GLU A 212 3.19 -16.51 1.72
C GLU A 212 3.51 -17.19 3.07
N THR A 213 4.70 -17.77 3.22
CA THR A 213 5.13 -18.43 4.47
C THR A 213 5.45 -17.44 5.58
N CYS A 214 5.56 -16.15 5.27
CA CYS A 214 5.61 -15.07 6.26
C CYS A 214 4.28 -14.88 6.98
N PHE A 215 3.17 -15.38 6.43
CA PHE A 215 1.86 -15.35 7.08
C PHE A 215 1.57 -16.68 7.78
N GLY A 216 0.64 -16.65 8.74
CA GLY A 216 0.16 -17.86 9.42
C GLY A 216 -0.62 -18.79 8.49
N GLU A 217 -1.26 -19.82 9.06
CA GLU A 217 -1.91 -20.88 8.28
C GLU A 217 -3.04 -20.38 7.33
N ALA A 218 -3.75 -19.32 7.72
CA ALA A 218 -4.82 -18.72 6.94
C ALA A 218 -4.71 -17.19 6.91
N VAL A 219 -4.96 -16.63 5.74
CA VAL A 219 -5.24 -15.21 5.58
C VAL A 219 -6.76 -15.05 5.62
N GLN A 220 -7.24 -14.06 6.35
CA GLN A 220 -8.68 -13.78 6.53
C GLN A 220 -8.91 -12.28 6.36
N THR A 221 -10.16 -11.85 6.24
CA THR A 221 -10.49 -10.41 6.21
C THR A 221 -10.33 -9.75 7.58
N SER A 222 -10.68 -10.49 8.64
CA SER A 222 -10.54 -10.07 10.03
C SER A 222 -10.16 -11.23 10.93
N THR A 223 -9.68 -10.91 12.13
CA THR A 223 -9.41 -11.87 13.21
C THR A 223 -10.02 -11.36 14.52
N ILE A 224 -10.27 -12.26 15.47
CA ILE A 224 -10.77 -11.87 16.78
C ILE A 224 -9.69 -11.10 17.54
N ASN A 225 -10.06 -9.99 18.13
CA ASN A 225 -9.21 -9.25 19.04
C ASN A 225 -9.42 -9.74 20.47
N GLU A 226 -8.62 -10.72 20.89
CA GLU A 226 -8.71 -11.36 22.21
C GLU A 226 -8.59 -10.36 23.37
N LYS A 227 -7.89 -9.24 23.18
CA LYS A 227 -7.69 -8.22 24.24
C LYS A 227 -8.99 -7.52 24.65
N PHE A 228 -9.93 -7.38 23.72
CA PHE A 228 -11.19 -6.66 23.93
C PHE A 228 -12.42 -7.57 23.85
N SER A 229 -12.24 -8.82 23.41
CA SER A 229 -13.32 -9.79 23.30
C SER A 229 -13.54 -10.54 24.61
N THR A 230 -14.79 -10.89 24.88
CA THR A 230 -15.24 -11.70 26.03
C THR A 230 -16.30 -12.69 25.54
N ASP A 231 -16.73 -13.62 26.40
CA ASP A 231 -17.78 -14.59 26.05
C ASP A 231 -19.11 -13.92 25.63
N SER A 232 -19.35 -12.67 26.07
CA SER A 232 -20.56 -11.92 25.75
C SER A 232 -20.44 -11.04 24.49
N TYR A 233 -19.23 -10.66 24.09
CA TYR A 233 -19.00 -9.72 22.97
C TYR A 233 -17.69 -10.00 22.25
N VAL A 234 -17.72 -10.03 20.93
CA VAL A 234 -16.55 -10.27 20.08
C VAL A 234 -16.18 -9.01 19.31
N PHE A 235 -14.94 -8.58 19.44
CA PHE A 235 -14.37 -7.48 18.66
C PHE A 235 -13.46 -8.02 17.58
N HIS A 236 -13.64 -7.52 16.36
CA HIS A 236 -12.81 -7.90 15.22
C HIS A 236 -11.74 -6.84 14.95
N LYS A 237 -10.57 -7.30 14.52
CA LYS A 237 -9.48 -6.48 13.99
C LYS A 237 -9.14 -6.94 12.57
N GLY A 238 -8.70 -6.02 11.73
CA GLY A 238 -8.22 -6.32 10.40
C GLY A 238 -7.02 -7.26 10.44
N PHE A 239 -6.83 -8.04 9.38
CA PHE A 239 -5.72 -9.01 9.31
C PHE A 239 -4.34 -8.35 9.44
N ILE A 240 -4.18 -7.16 8.86
CA ILE A 240 -2.92 -6.41 8.86
C ILE A 240 -2.76 -5.50 10.10
N ASP A 241 -3.76 -5.42 10.98
CA ASP A 241 -3.73 -4.51 12.14
C ASP A 241 -2.56 -4.82 13.08
N GLY A 242 -2.05 -6.06 13.06
CA GLY A 242 -0.85 -6.44 13.79
C GLY A 242 0.43 -5.72 13.32
N LEU A 243 0.49 -5.29 12.06
CA LEU A 243 1.60 -4.53 11.49
C LEU A 243 1.32 -3.03 11.38
N GLY A 244 0.07 -2.62 11.59
CA GLY A 244 -0.33 -1.22 11.68
C GLY A 244 -0.56 -0.81 13.14
N LEU A 245 -1.79 -1.00 13.62
CA LEU A 245 -2.24 -0.51 14.92
C LEU A 245 -1.53 -1.10 16.15
N ALA A 246 -0.95 -2.30 16.05
CA ALA A 246 -0.28 -2.93 17.19
C ALA A 246 1.16 -2.44 17.42
N LEU A 247 1.77 -1.74 16.44
CA LEU A 247 3.09 -1.15 16.57
C LEU A 247 2.97 0.28 17.12
N ASP A 248 3.42 0.50 18.35
CA ASP A 248 3.41 1.82 19.02
C ASP A 248 4.64 2.67 18.66
N GLU A 249 5.00 2.68 17.37
CA GLU A 249 6.15 3.41 16.83
C GLU A 249 5.75 4.15 15.55
N ASN A 250 6.54 5.12 15.12
CA ASN A 250 6.36 5.73 13.81
C ASN A 250 6.65 4.69 12.72
N HIS A 251 5.70 4.44 11.82
CA HIS A 251 5.91 3.49 10.74
C HIS A 251 4.96 3.70 9.56
N MET A 252 5.28 3.07 8.43
CA MET A 252 4.44 3.06 7.24
C MET A 252 4.24 1.64 6.75
N VAL A 253 3.00 1.27 6.44
CA VAL A 253 2.65 -0.02 5.85
C VAL A 253 2.26 0.22 4.40
N ASN A 254 3.05 -0.33 3.46
CA ASN A 254 2.79 -0.20 2.03
C ASN A 254 2.25 -1.50 1.49
N GLN A 255 1.06 -1.50 0.90
CA GLN A 255 0.48 -2.63 0.19
C GLN A 255 0.48 -2.31 -1.30
N ILE A 256 1.23 -3.09 -2.07
CA ILE A 256 1.34 -2.93 -3.52
C ILE A 256 0.62 -4.10 -4.20
N LEU A 257 -0.29 -3.80 -5.12
CA LEU A 257 -0.98 -4.79 -5.95
C LEU A 257 -0.70 -4.48 -7.42
N ILE A 258 -0.23 -5.49 -8.15
CA ILE A 258 0.06 -5.38 -9.59
C ILE A 258 -0.97 -6.22 -10.33
N LEU A 259 -1.78 -5.57 -11.17
CA LEU A 259 -2.73 -6.24 -12.05
C LEU A 259 -2.02 -6.56 -13.37
N ASP A 260 -1.65 -7.82 -13.62
CA ASP A 260 -0.94 -8.23 -14.83
C ASP A 260 -1.86 -8.98 -15.80
N ASP A 261 -1.39 -9.18 -17.03
CA ASP A 261 -2.14 -9.86 -18.08
C ASP A 261 -2.26 -11.37 -17.78
N LYS A 262 -3.51 -11.83 -17.66
CA LYS A 262 -3.88 -13.23 -17.45
C LYS A 262 -3.25 -14.17 -18.48
N HIS A 263 -3.23 -13.80 -19.76
CA HIS A 263 -2.67 -14.63 -20.82
C HIS A 263 -1.16 -14.79 -20.70
N LYS A 264 -0.47 -13.74 -20.23
CA LYS A 264 0.97 -13.78 -19.95
C LYS A 264 1.27 -14.72 -18.78
N TRP A 265 0.50 -14.62 -17.69
CA TRP A 265 0.65 -15.52 -16.53
C TRP A 265 0.33 -16.97 -16.87
N ARG A 266 -0.73 -17.22 -17.63
CA ARG A 266 -1.08 -18.57 -18.09
C ARG A 266 0.08 -19.22 -18.84
N LYS A 267 0.66 -18.54 -19.83
CA LYS A 267 1.83 -19.05 -20.58
C LYS A 267 3.04 -19.33 -19.68
N LEU A 268 3.27 -18.48 -18.69
CA LEU A 268 4.39 -18.64 -17.75
C LEU A 268 4.17 -19.84 -16.82
N LEU A 269 2.95 -20.00 -16.30
CA LEU A 269 2.57 -21.11 -15.43
C LEU A 269 2.56 -22.43 -16.19
N ASP A 270 2.01 -22.49 -17.42
CA ASP A 270 2.05 -23.68 -18.28
C ASP A 270 3.50 -24.13 -18.51
N LYS A 271 4.41 -23.19 -18.82
CA LYS A 271 5.84 -23.49 -18.95
C LYS A 271 6.45 -24.03 -17.65
N LYS A 272 6.12 -23.44 -16.50
CA LYS A 272 6.58 -23.93 -15.19
C LYS A 272 6.05 -25.33 -14.88
N VAL A 273 4.81 -25.65 -15.27
CA VAL A 273 4.24 -27.00 -15.13
C VAL A 273 5.03 -28.00 -15.96
N GLU A 274 5.37 -27.67 -17.22
CA GLU A 274 6.20 -28.54 -18.05
C GLU A 274 7.60 -28.78 -17.45
N GLU A 275 8.23 -27.73 -16.92
CA GLU A 275 9.54 -27.81 -16.27
C GLU A 275 9.49 -28.64 -14.98
N LEU A 276 8.51 -28.38 -14.11
CA LEU A 276 8.33 -29.09 -12.85
C LEU A 276 7.86 -30.53 -13.05
N ASN A 277 7.08 -30.84 -14.08
CA ASN A 277 6.73 -32.23 -14.40
C ASN A 277 8.00 -33.05 -14.68
N LYS A 278 8.95 -32.49 -15.42
CA LYS A 278 10.24 -33.14 -15.71
C LYS A 278 11.12 -33.30 -14.46
N SER A 279 11.04 -32.36 -13.50
CA SER A 279 11.87 -32.36 -12.29
C SER A 279 11.16 -32.84 -11.01
N SER A 280 9.88 -33.21 -11.08
CA SER A 280 9.04 -33.55 -9.92
C SER A 280 9.50 -34.79 -9.16
N ASN A 281 10.19 -35.71 -9.84
CA ASN A 281 10.75 -36.92 -9.24
C ASN A 281 12.03 -36.65 -8.42
N PHE A 282 12.61 -35.44 -8.51
CA PHE A 282 13.86 -35.08 -7.81
C PHE A 282 13.64 -34.49 -6.40
N GLY A 283 12.39 -34.26 -5.98
CA GLY A 283 12.10 -33.78 -4.62
C GLY A 283 10.61 -33.67 -4.30
N THR A 284 10.23 -34.00 -3.06
CA THR A 284 8.85 -33.94 -2.58
C THR A 284 8.27 -32.51 -2.61
N GLN A 285 9.10 -31.49 -2.38
CA GLN A 285 8.70 -30.08 -2.50
C GLN A 285 8.27 -29.70 -3.93
N ASN A 286 8.94 -30.23 -4.96
CA ASN A 286 8.59 -29.96 -6.35
C ASN A 286 7.20 -30.50 -6.70
N LYS A 287 6.80 -31.64 -6.12
CA LYS A 287 5.45 -32.21 -6.29
C LYS A 287 4.38 -31.32 -5.66
N VAL A 288 4.64 -30.78 -4.47
CA VAL A 288 3.72 -29.85 -3.79
C VAL A 288 3.56 -28.56 -4.58
N VAL A 289 4.68 -27.98 -5.06
CA VAL A 289 4.65 -26.76 -5.87
C VAL A 289 3.94 -26.98 -7.21
N LEU A 290 4.17 -28.12 -7.85
CA LEU A 290 3.48 -28.50 -9.09
C LEU A 290 1.95 -28.57 -8.87
N GLY A 291 1.49 -29.26 -7.83
CA GLY A 291 0.07 -29.35 -7.50
C GLY A 291 -0.55 -27.96 -7.28
N LYS A 292 0.10 -27.10 -6.48
CA LYS A 292 -0.36 -25.72 -6.28
C LYS A 292 -0.48 -24.93 -7.58
N ILE A 293 0.48 -25.07 -8.51
CA ILE A 293 0.44 -24.36 -9.79
C ILE A 293 -0.69 -24.89 -10.70
N GLN A 294 -0.95 -26.20 -10.68
CA GLN A 294 -2.05 -26.80 -11.41
C GLN A 294 -3.41 -26.32 -10.90
N ASP A 295 -3.59 -26.26 -9.58
CA ASP A 295 -4.80 -25.72 -8.95
C ASP A 295 -5.04 -24.25 -9.36
N ILE A 296 -3.97 -23.43 -9.38
CA ILE A 296 -4.05 -22.03 -9.83
C ILE A 296 -4.46 -21.94 -11.30
N LEU A 297 -3.87 -22.78 -12.17
CA LEU A 297 -4.23 -22.80 -13.60
C LEU A 297 -5.69 -23.19 -13.82
N GLU A 298 -6.21 -24.15 -13.06
CA GLU A 298 -7.62 -24.55 -13.11
C GLU A 298 -8.54 -23.39 -12.71
N GLN A 299 -8.21 -22.67 -11.63
CA GLN A 299 -8.96 -21.48 -11.21
C GLN A 299 -8.93 -20.37 -12.26
N ILE A 300 -7.76 -20.09 -12.84
CA ILE A 300 -7.60 -19.11 -13.92
C ILE A 300 -8.46 -19.49 -15.14
N ASN A 301 -8.55 -20.77 -15.48
CA ASN A 301 -9.36 -21.22 -16.61
C ASN A 301 -10.86 -21.17 -16.34
N THR A 302 -11.29 -21.35 -15.08
CA THR A 302 -12.70 -21.38 -14.68
C THR A 302 -13.30 -19.98 -14.54
N ASP A 303 -12.52 -19.00 -14.06
CA ASP A 303 -12.99 -17.61 -13.95
C ASP A 303 -12.50 -16.77 -15.14
N GLU A 304 -13.27 -16.70 -16.22
CA GLU A 304 -12.99 -15.89 -17.41
C GLU A 304 -12.89 -14.38 -17.09
N THR A 305 -13.53 -13.91 -16.03
CA THR A 305 -13.58 -12.49 -15.63
C THR A 305 -12.47 -12.09 -14.64
N SER A 306 -11.78 -13.05 -14.04
CA SER A 306 -10.66 -12.79 -13.13
C SER A 306 -9.45 -12.21 -13.88
N ARG A 307 -9.30 -10.88 -13.82
CA ARG A 307 -8.05 -10.19 -14.16
C ARG A 307 -7.07 -10.17 -12.99
N VAL A 308 -7.61 -10.35 -11.79
CA VAL A 308 -6.85 -10.78 -10.61
C VAL A 308 -6.58 -12.26 -10.82
N SER A 309 -5.38 -12.60 -11.28
CA SER A 309 -4.96 -14.00 -11.44
C SER A 309 -5.29 -14.74 -10.14
N GLY A 310 -6.14 -15.76 -10.22
CA GLY A 310 -6.68 -16.49 -9.08
C GLY A 310 -5.59 -17.04 -8.17
N LEU A 311 -5.26 -16.24 -7.16
CA LEU A 311 -4.98 -16.70 -5.81
C LEU A 311 -6.05 -16.14 -4.92
N THR A 312 -7.25 -16.72 -5.09
CA THR A 312 -8.41 -16.66 -4.18
C THR A 312 -8.20 -15.75 -2.98
N ALA A 313 -8.35 -14.43 -3.14
CA ALA A 313 -8.42 -13.45 -2.04
C ALA A 313 -7.33 -13.50 -0.92
N THR A 314 -6.30 -14.35 -1.00
CA THR A 314 -5.47 -14.67 0.19
C THR A 314 -4.07 -15.20 -0.08
N LYS A 315 -3.68 -15.66 -1.29
CA LYS A 315 -2.46 -16.50 -1.38
C LYS A 315 -1.33 -16.12 -2.35
N LEU A 316 -1.47 -15.14 -3.23
CA LEU A 316 -0.37 -14.49 -3.98
C LEU A 316 -0.97 -13.26 -4.65
N LEU A 317 -1.43 -12.32 -3.83
CA LEU A 317 -1.05 -10.97 -4.17
C LEU A 317 0.47 -10.93 -4.03
N GLN A 318 1.18 -10.38 -5.01
CA GLN A 318 2.49 -9.84 -4.72
C GLN A 318 2.28 -8.57 -3.89
N VAL A 319 1.69 -8.70 -2.68
CA VAL A 319 1.73 -7.67 -1.65
C VAL A 319 3.18 -7.61 -1.25
N LEU A 320 3.93 -6.77 -1.94
CA LEU A 320 5.16 -6.26 -1.37
C LEU A 320 4.72 -5.39 -0.20
N LEU A 321 4.58 -6.03 0.96
CA LEU A 321 4.34 -5.32 2.19
C LEU A 321 5.67 -4.74 2.62
N TYR A 322 5.91 -3.48 2.30
CA TYR A 322 7.05 -2.75 2.85
C TYR A 322 6.59 -2.06 4.12
N LEU A 323 7.00 -2.61 5.26
CA LEU A 323 6.94 -1.92 6.54
C LEU A 323 8.20 -1.06 6.65
N PHE A 324 8.05 0.25 6.67
CA PHE A 324 9.14 1.16 7.03
C PHE A 324 8.94 1.59 8.48
N THR A 325 9.90 1.31 9.35
CA THR A 325 9.84 1.73 10.76
C THR A 325 10.84 2.86 10.97
N LEU A 326 10.35 3.95 11.56
CA LEU A 326 11.11 5.10 12.02
C LEU A 326 11.51 4.84 13.47
N ARG A 327 12.81 4.68 13.74
CA ARG A 327 13.37 4.60 15.09
C ARG A 327 14.08 5.90 15.43
N THR A 328 13.65 6.54 16.52
CA THR A 328 14.40 7.59 17.19
C THR A 328 15.09 7.00 18.41
N HIS A 329 16.43 6.99 18.43
CA HIS A 329 17.15 6.64 19.65
C HIS A 329 16.96 7.76 20.67
N PHE A 330 16.14 7.55 21.69
CA PHE A 330 16.30 8.27 22.95
C PHE A 330 17.47 7.64 23.71
N SER A 331 18.56 8.38 23.84
CA SER A 331 19.69 8.10 24.72
C SER A 331 19.32 8.17 26.19
#